data_AF-A0AA48HGH9-F1
#
_entry.id   AF-A0AA48HGH9-F1
#
_cell.length_a   1.000
_cell.length_b   1.000
_cell.length_c   1.000
_cell.angle_alpha   90.00
_cell.angle_beta   90.00
_cell.angle_gamma   90.00
#
_symmetry.space_group_name_H-M   'P 1'
#
loop_
_entity.id
_entity.type
_entity.pdbx_description
1 polymer ?
#
loop_
_entity_poly.entity_id
_entity_poly.type
_entity_poly.pdbx_seq_one_letter_code
_entity_poly.pdbx_strand_id
1 'polypeptide(L)' 'MRWLHSVDMRTKAERDTAICKAYEFGYAQADIARAFGLSSSRVGQILKAHAVSKRSDCIPALAWDGEPMRF' A
#
# COMPACT_ATOMS: atom_id res chain seq x y z
N MET A 1 5.44 13.13 -12.18
CA MET A 1 5.72 12.00 -11.28
C MET A 1 5.67 10.71 -12.07
N ARG A 2 6.81 10.07 -12.30
CA ARG A 2 6.91 8.86 -13.12
C ARG A 2 7.01 7.64 -12.22
N TRP A 3 5.88 7.09 -11.81
CA TRP A 3 5.79 5.72 -11.26
C TRP A 3 5.95 4.66 -12.38
N LEU A 4 6.86 4.91 -13.32
CA LEU A 4 7.11 4.10 -14.51
C LEU A 4 8.60 4.13 -14.80
N HIS A 5 9.31 3.11 -14.35
CA HIS A 5 9.79 2.07 -15.26
C HIS A 5 10.60 1.03 -14.51
N SER A 6 10.40 -0.22 -14.93
CA SER A 6 11.32 -1.34 -14.74
C SER A 6 11.07 -2.31 -13.59
N VAL A 7 9.83 -2.66 -13.29
CA VAL A 7 9.46 -4.08 -13.32
C VAL A 7 7.99 -4.13 -13.69
N ASP A 8 7.67 -4.88 -14.72
CA ASP A 8 6.31 -5.19 -15.05
C ASP A 8 5.69 -5.93 -13.86
N MET A 9 4.86 -5.27 -13.04
CA MET A 9 4.00 -5.92 -12.05
C MET A 9 2.90 -6.69 -12.80
N ARG A 10 3.35 -7.65 -13.62
CA ARG A 10 2.57 -8.34 -14.66
C ARG A 10 1.51 -9.23 -14.04
N THR A 11 1.76 -9.63 -12.80
CA THR A 11 0.95 -10.61 -12.09
C THR A 11 0.23 -10.00 -10.90
N LYS A 12 -0.97 -10.52 -10.65
CA LYS A 12 -1.76 -10.21 -9.45
C LYS A 12 -0.96 -10.43 -8.16
N ALA A 13 -0.12 -11.46 -8.10
CA ALA A 13 0.65 -11.82 -6.92
C ALA A 13 1.71 -10.77 -6.56
N GLU A 14 2.40 -10.20 -7.55
CA GLU A 14 3.42 -9.16 -7.31
C GLU A 14 2.79 -7.86 -6.80
N ARG A 15 1.67 -7.44 -7.39
CA ARG A 15 0.90 -6.29 -6.91
C ARG A 15 0.42 -6.51 -5.47
N ASP A 16 -0.14 -7.69 -5.19
CA ASP A 16 -0.67 -8.02 -3.86
C ASP A 16 0.46 -8.04 -2.81
N THR A 17 1.66 -8.51 -3.18
CA THR A 17 2.87 -8.47 -2.32
C THR A 17 3.34 -7.06 -2.06
N ALA A 18 3.36 -6.18 -3.07
CA ALA A 18 3.75 -4.79 -2.91
C ALA A 18 2.80 -4.01 -1.99
N ILE A 19 1.49 -4.32 -2.08
CA ILE A 19 0.45 -3.78 -1.20
C ILE A 19 0.69 -4.20 0.26
N CYS A 20 1.03 -5.47 0.50
CA CYS A 20 1.33 -5.96 1.85
C CYS A 20 2.54 -5.24 2.45
N LYS A 21 3.65 -5.15 1.70
CA LYS A 21 4.86 -4.43 2.14
C LYS A 21 4.56 -2.98 2.47
N ALA A 22 3.83 -2.27 1.61
CA ALA A 22 3.45 -0.89 1.88
C ALA A 22 2.63 -0.78 3.18
N TYR A 23 1.71 -1.70 3.43
CA TYR A 23 0.97 -1.70 4.69
C TYR A 23 1.86 -1.98 5.91
N GLU A 24 2.83 -2.90 5.81
CA GLU A 24 3.81 -3.19 6.86
C GLU A 24 4.73 -2.01 7.17
N PHE A 25 5.15 -1.25 6.14
CA PHE A 25 5.87 0.02 6.30
C PHE A 25 5.03 1.11 7.00
N GLY A 26 3.72 0.88 7.14
CA GLY A 26 2.81 1.73 7.87
C GLY A 26 2.01 2.70 7.03
N TYR A 27 1.99 2.52 5.71
CA TYR A 27 1.12 3.28 4.84
C TYR A 27 -0.35 2.92 5.11
N ALA A 28 -1.22 3.94 5.09
CA ALA A 28 -2.65 3.74 5.24
C ALA A 28 -3.24 3.03 4.01
N GLN A 29 -4.29 2.24 4.22
CA GLN A 29 -4.97 1.54 3.12
C GLN A 29 -5.47 2.49 2.03
N ALA A 30 -5.88 3.71 2.39
CA ALA A 30 -6.34 4.72 1.45
C ALA A 30 -5.21 5.23 0.54
N ASP A 31 -4.01 5.45 1.08
CA ASP A 31 -2.85 5.88 0.30
C ASP A 31 -2.34 4.77 -0.61
N ILE A 32 -2.30 3.54 -0.11
CA ILE A 32 -1.99 2.36 -0.92
C ILE A 32 -3.03 2.21 -2.04
N ALA A 33 -4.31 2.33 -1.74
CA ALA A 33 -5.38 2.27 -2.73
C ALA A 33 -5.19 3.33 -3.83
N ARG A 34 -4.88 4.57 -3.47
CA ARG A 34 -4.59 5.66 -4.41
C ARG A 34 -3.34 5.40 -5.26
N ALA A 35 -2.28 4.87 -4.66
CA ALA A 35 -1.03 4.55 -5.37
C ALA A 35 -1.18 3.42 -6.40
N PHE A 36 -2.01 2.42 -6.09
CA PHE A 36 -2.23 1.25 -6.94
C PHE A 36 -3.50 1.32 -7.81
N GLY A 37 -4.26 2.43 -7.76
CA GLY A 37 -5.51 2.59 -8.51
C GLY A 37 -6.61 1.60 -8.09
N LEU A 38 -6.61 1.19 -6.81
CA LEU A 38 -7.57 0.24 -6.24
C LEU A 38 -8.54 0.94 -5.29
N SER A 39 -9.57 0.23 -4.87
CA SER A 39 -10.42 0.66 -3.75
C SER A 39 -9.81 0.23 -2.41
N SER A 40 -10.07 1.00 -1.35
CA SER A 40 -9.65 0.64 0.02
C SER A 40 -10.19 -0.72 0.46
N SER A 41 -11.41 -1.07 0.03
CA SER A 41 -12.01 -2.40 0.26
C SER A 41 -11.20 -3.51 -0.41
N ARG A 42 -10.70 -3.27 -1.64
CA ARG A 42 -9.85 -4.23 -2.35
C ARG A 42 -8.51 -4.43 -1.66
N VAL A 43 -7.89 -3.35 -1.18
CA VAL A 43 -6.68 -3.42 -0.35
C VAL A 43 -6.93 -4.24 0.92
N GLY A 44 -8.04 -3.98 1.62
CA GLY A 44 -8.43 -4.75 2.81
C GLY A 44 -8.62 -6.25 2.54
N GLN A 45 -9.19 -6.62 1.38
CA GLN A 45 -9.30 -8.02 0.96
C GLN A 45 -7.94 -8.66 0.70
N ILE A 46 -7.01 -7.94 0.08
CA ILE A 46 -5.66 -8.43 -0.21
C ILE A 46 -4.90 -8.68 1.09
N LEU A 47 -4.92 -7.72 2.02
CA LEU A 47 -4.27 -7.86 3.33
C LEU A 47 -4.85 -9.06 4.10
N LYS A 48 -6.17 -9.25 4.07
CA LYS A 48 -6.84 -10.41 4.67
C LYS A 48 -6.40 -11.73 4.01
N ALA A 49 -6.30 -11.76 2.68
CA ALA A 49 -5.89 -12.95 1.93
C ALA A 49 -4.43 -13.35 2.22
N HIS A 50 -3.57 -12.38 2.53
CA HIS A 50 -2.17 -12.59 2.90
C HIS A 50 -1.94 -12.74 4.42
N ALA A 51 -3.02 -12.91 5.21
CA ALA A 51 -2.97 -13.03 6.67
C ALA A 51 -2.25 -11.87 7.38
N VAL A 52 -2.25 -10.68 6.78
CA VAL A 52 -1.68 -9.47 7.40
C VAL A 52 -2.70 -8.95 8.42
N SER A 53 -2.33 -9.04 9.70
CA SER A 53 -3.17 -8.55 10.80
C SER A 53 -3.49 -7.07 10.61
N LYS A 54 -4.77 -6.72 10.77
CA LYS A 54 -5.18 -5.31 10.81
C LYS A 54 -4.46 -4.64 11.97
N ARG A 55 -3.76 -3.54 11.70
CA ARG A 55 -3.24 -2.67 12.74
C ARG A 55 -4.45 -2.13 13.52
N SER A 56 -4.60 -2.58 14.77
CA SER A 56 -5.69 -2.18 15.68
C SER A 56 -5.66 -0.68 15.95
N ASP A 57 -4.45 -0.13 15.96
CA ASP A 57 -4.20 1.28 16.09
C ASP A 57 -4.01 1.86 14.68
N CYS A 58 -4.98 2.66 14.25
CA CYS A 58 -4.66 3.72 13.33
C CYS A 58 -3.56 4.54 14.00
N ILE A 59 -2.32 4.45 13.51
CA ILE A 59 -1.40 5.57 13.73
C ILE A 59 -2.11 6.73 13.02
N PRO A 60 -2.66 7.72 13.76
CA PRO A 60 -3.26 8.88 13.13
C PRO A 60 -2.21 9.47 12.21
N ALA A 61 -2.64 10.05 11.09
CA ALA A 61 -1.80 10.57 10.01
C ALA A 61 -0.77 11.63 10.47
N LEU A 62 0.18 11.23 11.32
CA LEU A 62 1.30 12.00 11.81
C LEU A 62 2.48 11.55 10.95
N ALA A 63 2.91 12.46 10.09
CA ALA A 63 4.01 12.38 9.11
C ALA A 63 3.65 11.92 7.69
N TRP A 64 2.56 12.41 7.08
CA TRP A 64 2.53 12.56 5.62
C TRP A 64 2.07 13.97 5.22
N ASP A 65 3.00 14.92 5.21
CA ASP A 65 2.82 16.29 4.69
C ASP A 65 2.68 16.34 3.15
N GLY A 66 2.64 15.19 2.47
CA GLY A 66 2.77 15.14 1.02
C GLY A 66 4.22 15.24 0.54
N GLU A 67 5.18 15.29 1.46
CA GLU A 67 6.60 15.33 1.14
C GLU A 67 7.12 13.95 0.74
N PRO A 68 7.86 13.83 -0.39
CA PRO A 68 8.44 12.57 -0.82
C PRO A 68 9.48 12.08 0.17
N MET A 69 9.45 10.78 0.48
CA MET A 69 10.50 10.07 1.22
C MET A 69 11.88 10.43 0.65
N ARG A 70 12.66 11.19 1.41
CA ARG A 70 14.08 11.44 1.16
C ARG A 70 14.89 10.31 1.80
N PHE A 71 15.53 9.51 0.95
CA PHE A 71 16.73 8.76 1.28
C PHE A 71 17.93 9.49 0.66
#